data_AF-A0A4Q2QQR1-F1
#
_entry.id   AF-A0A4Q2QQR1-F1
#
_cell.length_a   1.000
_cell.length_b   1.000
_cell.length_c   1.000
_cell.angle_alpha   90.00
_cell.angle_beta   90.00
_cell.angle_gamma   90.00
#
_symmetry.space_group_name_H-M   'P 1'
#
loop_
_entity.id
_entity.type
_entity.pdbx_description
1 polymer ?
#
loop_
_entity_poly.entity_id
_entity_poly.type
_entity_poly.pdbx_seq_one_letter_code
_entity_poly.pdbx_strand_id
1 'polypeptide(L)'
;MHILDSLLAFSAYFFIGVAMVIIFLFIYSKITPHNEWQLIKNNNTAASLAFSGTLLGYVIPLSSAAINAVSIPDYFAWGGI
;
A
#
# COMPACT_ATOMS: atom_id res chain seq x y z
N MET A 1 -26.48 -5.31 -16.81
CA MET A 1 -25.01 -5.15 -16.94
C MET A 1 -24.35 -4.42 -15.77
N HIS A 2 -25.07 -4.10 -14.68
CA HIS A 2 -24.54 -3.25 -13.60
C HIS A 2 -23.46 -3.91 -12.71
N ILE A 3 -23.48 -5.24 -12.56
CA ILE A 3 -22.53 -5.97 -11.70
C ILE A 3 -21.13 -6.00 -12.33
N LEU A 4 -21.05 -6.11 -13.66
CA LEU A 4 -19.78 -6.16 -14.38
C LEU A 4 -19.03 -4.83 -14.23
N ASP A 5 -19.74 -3.72 -14.33
CA ASP A 5 -19.20 -2.38 -14.16
C ASP A 5 -18.71 -2.15 -12.73
N SER A 6 -19.49 -2.55 -11.72
CA SER A 6 -19.09 -2.46 -10.31
C SER A 6 -17.91 -3.38 -9.98
N LEU A 7 -17.86 -4.58 -10.54
CA LEU A 7 -16.75 -5.51 -10.36
C LEU A 7 -15.46 -4.98 -11.00
N LEU A 8 -15.57 -4.37 -12.17
CA LEU A 8 -14.44 -3.80 -12.89
C LEU A 8 -13.90 -2.56 -12.15
N ALA A 9 -14.78 -1.71 -11.62
CA ALA A 9 -14.40 -0.60 -10.76
C ALA A 9 -13.70 -1.09 -9.48
N PHE A 10 -14.29 -2.04 -8.76
CA PHE A 10 -13.66 -2.63 -7.58
C PHE A 10 -12.27 -3.19 -7.89
N SER A 11 -12.15 -3.96 -8.97
CA SER A 11 -10.88 -4.55 -9.40
C SER A 11 -9.84 -3.47 -9.70
N ALA A 12 -10.23 -2.40 -10.40
CA ALA A 12 -9.33 -1.30 -10.72
C ALA A 12 -8.76 -0.64 -9.44
N TYR A 13 -9.62 -0.22 -8.51
CA TYR A 13 -9.18 0.40 -7.25
C TYR A 13 -8.36 -0.57 -6.39
N PHE A 14 -8.75 -1.84 -6.33
CA PHE A 14 -8.03 -2.87 -5.59
C PHE A 14 -6.61 -3.09 -6.15
N PHE A 15 -6.47 -3.32 -7.46
CA PHE A 15 -5.16 -3.56 -8.07
C PHE A 15 -4.27 -2.32 -8.06
N ILE A 16 -4.84 -1.12 -8.21
CA ILE A 16 -4.09 0.14 -8.04
C ILE A 16 -3.58 0.24 -6.60
N GLY A 17 -4.44 0.02 -5.60
CA GLY A 17 -4.03 0.04 -4.20
C GLY A 17 -2.93 -0.97 -3.88
N VAL A 18 -3.04 -2.21 -4.39
CA VAL A 18 -1.99 -3.24 -4.26
C VAL A 18 -0.69 -2.79 -4.90
N ALA A 19 -0.73 -2.22 -6.10
CA ALA A 19 0.46 -1.72 -6.78
C ALA A 19 1.13 -0.59 -5.98
N MET A 20 0.34 0.33 -5.41
CA MET A 20 0.84 1.43 -4.59
C MET A 20 1.49 0.93 -3.28
N VAL A 21 0.90 -0.06 -2.62
CA VAL A 21 1.51 -0.72 -1.45
C VAL A 21 2.84 -1.37 -1.81
N ILE A 22 2.93 -2.08 -2.94
CA ILE A 22 4.19 -2.70 -3.39
C ILE A 22 5.25 -1.63 -3.67
N ILE A 23 4.88 -0.54 -4.35
CA ILE A 23 5.78 0.58 -4.62
C ILE A 23 6.25 1.21 -3.32
N PHE A 24 5.35 1.48 -2.38
CA PHE A 24 5.68 2.02 -1.06
C PHE A 24 6.67 1.12 -0.32
N LEU A 25 6.41 -0.20 -0.26
CA LEU A 25 7.32 -1.15 0.38
C LEU A 25 8.70 -1.16 -0.30
N PHE A 26 8.74 -1.11 -1.64
CA PHE A 26 9.99 -1.09 -2.38
C PHE A 26 10.80 0.19 -2.13
N ILE A 27 10.13 1.35 -2.13
CA ILE A 27 10.74 2.64 -1.80
C ILE A 27 11.23 2.63 -0.35
N TYR A 28 10.40 2.19 0.58
CA TYR A 28 10.72 2.11 2.00
C TYR A 28 11.94 1.23 2.25
N SER A 29 11.95 -0.02 1.75
CA SER A 29 13.09 -0.92 1.91
C SER A 29 14.37 -0.43 1.24
N LYS A 30 14.29 0.46 0.25
CA LYS A 30 15.47 1.05 -0.43
C LYS A 30 16.00 2.30 0.29
N ILE A 31 15.11 3.11 0.86
CA ILE A 31 15.48 4.32 1.60
C ILE A 31 15.99 3.95 2.99
N THR A 32 15.37 2.97 3.64
CA THR A 32 15.80 2.52 4.97
C THR A 32 17.19 1.89 4.88
N PRO A 33 18.20 2.40 5.62
CA PRO A 33 19.57 1.88 5.56
C PRO A 33 19.71 0.48 6.15
N HIS A 34 18.70 0.03 6.90
CA HIS A 34 18.63 -1.34 7.42
C HIS A 34 18.00 -2.26 6.38
N ASN A 35 18.65 -3.41 6.17
CA ASN A 35 18.10 -4.47 5.34
C ASN A 35 17.07 -5.24 6.17
N GLU A 36 15.88 -4.66 6.34
CA GLU A 36 14.79 -5.20 7.17
C GLU A 36 14.45 -6.64 6.78
N TRP A 37 14.52 -6.96 5.49
CA TRP A 37 14.31 -8.32 4.98
C TRP A 37 15.33 -9.32 5.52
N GLN A 38 16.59 -8.91 5.68
CA GLN A 38 17.61 -9.75 6.27
C GLN A 38 17.42 -9.87 7.79
N LEU A 39 17.04 -8.78 8.47
CA LEU A 39 16.74 -8.79 9.91
C LEU A 39 15.55 -9.68 10.25
N ILE A 40 14.49 -9.63 9.44
CA ILE A 40 13.31 -10.49 9.59
C ILE A 40 13.69 -11.96 9.36
N LYS A 41 14.51 -12.25 8.33
CA LYS A 41 15.05 -13.60 8.11
C LYS A 41 15.91 -14.10 9.28
N ASN A 42 16.57 -13.20 9.99
CA ASN A 42 17.35 -13.51 11.20
C ASN A 42 16.50 -13.61 12.48
N ASN A 43 15.17 -13.77 12.36
CA ASN A 43 14.22 -13.85 13.48
C ASN A 43 14.20 -12.61 14.39
N ASN A 44 14.53 -11.44 13.87
CA ASN A 44 14.39 -10.20 14.64
C ASN A 44 12.93 -9.74 14.65
N THR A 45 12.22 -10.06 15.74
CA THR A 45 10.81 -9.70 15.94
C THR A 45 10.57 -8.18 15.93
N ALA A 46 11.53 -7.39 16.40
CA ALA A 46 11.41 -5.93 16.39
C ALA A 46 11.40 -5.38 14.96
N ALA A 47 12.22 -5.92 14.07
CA ALA A 47 12.23 -5.55 12.65
C ALA A 47 10.91 -5.91 11.96
N SER A 48 10.35 -7.09 12.23
CA SER A 48 9.03 -7.48 11.66
C SER A 48 7.89 -6.60 12.16
N LEU A 49 7.90 -6.23 13.45
CA LEU A 49 6.89 -5.35 14.04
C LEU A 49 6.99 -3.94 13.47
N ALA A 50 8.20 -3.39 13.38
CA ALA A 50 8.43 -2.08 12.79
C ALA A 50 7.98 -2.04 11.32
N PHE A 51 8.37 -3.04 10.52
CA PHE A 51 7.97 -3.15 9.12
C PHE A 51 6.45 -3.24 8.94
N SER A 52 5.79 -4.05 9.77
CA SER A 52 4.33 -4.19 9.76
C SER A 52 3.64 -2.89 10.20
N GLY A 53 4.21 -2.19 11.19
CA GLY A 53 3.72 -0.89 11.63
C GLY A 53 3.79 0.16 10.51
N THR A 54 4.90 0.20 9.78
CA THR A 54 5.06 1.07 8.61
C THR A 54 4.04 0.74 7.52
N LEU A 55 3.85 -0.54 7.22
CA LEU A 55 2.86 -1.00 6.24
C LEU A 55 1.44 -0.57 6.64
N LEU A 56 1.04 -0.82 7.89
CA LEU A 56 -0.27 -0.42 8.40
C LEU A 56 -0.44 1.11 8.38
N GLY A 57 0.61 1.85 8.73
CA GLY A 57 0.63 3.31 8.68
C GLY A 57 0.35 3.87 7.29
N TYR A 58 0.76 3.17 6.23
CA TYR A 58 0.47 3.56 4.85
C TYR A 58 -0.89 3.07 4.34
N VAL A 59 -1.28 1.83 4.67
CA VAL A 59 -2.53 1.23 4.17
C VAL A 59 -3.77 1.95 4.71
N ILE A 60 -3.74 2.43 5.95
CA ILE A 60 -4.86 3.17 6.55
C ILE A 60 -5.24 4.42 5.73
N PRO A 61 -4.34 5.40 5.49
CA PRO A 61 -4.66 6.57 4.67
C PRO A 61 -4.95 6.19 3.21
N LEU A 62 -4.26 5.20 2.65
CA LEU A 62 -4.56 4.71 1.29
C LEU A 62 -5.99 4.16 1.17
N SER A 63 -6.49 3.47 2.20
CA SER A 63 -7.88 2.99 2.23
C SER A 63 -8.87 4.15 2.30
N SER A 64 -8.55 5.21 3.06
CA SER A 64 -9.35 6.43 3.12
C SER A 64 -9.39 7.14 1.76
N ALA A 65 -8.24 7.22 1.08
CA ALA A 65 -8.16 7.75 -0.28
C ALA A 65 -9.01 6.93 -1.26
N ALA A 66 -9.03 5.60 -1.15
CA ALA A 66 -9.85 4.76 -2.02
C ALA A 66 -11.36 4.98 -1.81
N ILE A 67 -11.79 5.25 -0.58
CA ILE A 67 -13.20 5.49 -0.22
C ILE A 67 -13.66 6.88 -0.67
N ASN A 68 -12.79 7.90 -0.55
CA ASN A 68 -13.16 9.30 -0.78
C ASN A 68 -12.75 9.82 -2.16
N ALA A 69 -11.95 9.07 -2.92
CA ALA A 69 -11.47 9.53 -4.23
C ALA A 69 -12.62 9.72 -5.21
N VAL A 70 -12.62 10.89 -5.87
CA VAL A 70 -13.63 11.24 -6.89
C VAL A 70 -13.30 10.60 -8.24
N SER A 71 -12.04 10.23 -8.46
CA SER A 71 -11.56 9.60 -9.71
C SER A 71 -10.27 8.81 -9.48
N ILE A 72 -9.85 7.99 -10.46
CA ILE A 72 -8.58 7.26 -10.40
C ILE A 72 -7.36 8.20 -10.28
N PRO A 73 -7.24 9.30 -11.05
CA PRO A 73 -6.14 10.24 -10.87
C PRO A 73 -6.10 10.89 -9.49
N ASP A 74 -7.27 11.20 -8.92
CA ASP A 74 -7.40 11.72 -7.56
C ASP A 74 -6.92 10.68 -6.52
N TYR A 75 -7.27 9.40 -6.72
CA TYR A 75 -6.77 8.31 -5.89
C TYR A 75 -5.24 8.18 -5.93
N PHE A 76 -4.63 8.31 -7.11
CA PHE A 76 -3.16 8.32 -7.25
C PHE A 76 -2.51 9.50 -6.55
N ALA A 77 -3.10 10.70 -6.65
CA ALA A 77 -2.59 11.90 -6.00
C ALA A 77 -2.58 11.74 -4.48
N TRP A 78 -3.68 11.24 -3.91
CA TRP A 78 -3.79 11.04 -2.46
C TRP A 78 -2.95 9.88 -1.93
N GLY A 79 -2.85 8.76 -2.65
CA GLY A 79 -2.05 7.64 -2.17
C GLY A 79 -0.54 7.79 -2.42
N GLY A 80 -0.12 8.78 -3.21
CA GLY A 80 1.29 9.12 -3.44
C GLY A 80 1.89 10.08 -2.41
N ILE A 81 1.04 10.69 -1.57
CA ILE A 81 1.41 11.60 -0.47
C ILE A 81 1.49 10.81 0.84
#